data_AF-A0A914RCW4-F1
#
_entry.id   AF-A0A914RCW4-F1
#
_cell.length_a   1.000
_cell.length_b   1.000
_cell.length_c   1.000
_cell.angle_alpha   90.00
_cell.angle_beta   90.00
_cell.angle_gamma   90.00
#
_symmetry.space_group_name_H-M   'P 1'
#
loop_
_entity.id
_entity.type
_entity.pdbx_description
1 polymer ?
#
loop_
_entity_poly.entity_id
_entity_poly.type
_entity_poly.pdbx_seq_one_letter_code
_entity_poly.pdbx_strand_id
1 'polypeptide(L)'
;MEAIAEHDFTATAEDELSFRKSEVLKVLNKDEDPHWYKAELHGQEEALLLRPGNGDGAFLVRQSESSPGDFSISVRFQGAVQHFKVLRDNN
;
A
#
# COMPACT_ATOMS: atom_id res chain seq x y z
N MET A 1 8.73 -0.16 8.53
CA MET A 1 9.98 -0.91 8.32
C MET A 1 9.95 -1.42 6.90
N GLU A 2 11.06 -1.39 6.17
CA GLU A 2 11.12 -1.86 4.78
C GLU A 2 12.03 -3.09 4.72
N ALA A 3 11.64 -4.07 3.92
CA ALA A 3 12.36 -5.31 3.69
C ALA A 3 12.55 -5.51 2.19
N ILE A 4 13.67 -6.10 1.79
CA ILE A 4 13.93 -6.43 0.38
C ILE A 4 13.71 -7.93 0.21
N ALA A 5 12.92 -8.32 -0.78
CA ALA A 5 12.75 -9.71 -1.13
C ALA A 5 14.06 -10.31 -1.66
N GLU A 6 14.56 -11.37 -1.03
CA GLU A 6 15.74 -12.09 -1.55
C GLU A 6 15.39 -13.14 -2.61
N HIS A 7 14.11 -13.52 -2.68
CA HIS A 7 13.57 -14.55 -3.56
C HIS A 7 12.20 -14.15 -4.09
N ASP A 8 11.83 -14.72 -5.23
CA ASP A 8 10.47 -14.64 -5.76
C ASP A 8 9.52 -15.52 -4.93
N PHE A 9 8.34 -15.01 -4.67
CA PHE A 9 7.26 -15.71 -3.97
C PHE A 9 5.95 -15.49 -4.70
N THR A 10 5.23 -16.58 -4.97
CA THR A 10 3.89 -16.53 -5.56
C THR A 10 2.89 -16.92 -4.49
N ALA A 11 1.96 -16.02 -4.18
CA ALA A 11 0.89 -16.24 -3.23
C ALA A 11 0.05 -17.46 -3.66
N THR A 12 -0.18 -18.34 -2.70
CA THR A 12 -0.97 -19.56 -2.83
C THR A 12 -2.32 -19.45 -2.11
N ALA A 13 -2.45 -18.48 -1.20
CA ALA A 13 -3.69 -18.13 -0.51
C ALA A 13 -4.11 -16.67 -0.75
N GLU A 14 -5.36 -16.33 -0.45
CA GLU A 14 -5.95 -15.00 -0.69
C GLU A 14 -5.36 -13.92 0.22
N ASP A 15 -4.87 -14.31 1.39
CA ASP A 15 -4.21 -13.48 2.40
C ASP A 15 -2.69 -13.35 2.22
N GLU A 16 -2.12 -14.05 1.23
CA GLU A 16 -0.69 -14.00 0.91
C GLU A 16 -0.36 -12.93 -0.14
N LEU A 17 0.85 -12.36 -0.04
CA LEU A 17 1.34 -11.34 -0.96
C LEU A 17 2.36 -11.93 -1.92
N SER A 18 2.09 -11.87 -3.23
CA SER A 18 3.09 -12.23 -4.26
C SER A 18 4.10 -11.11 -4.43
N PHE A 19 5.38 -11.45 -4.52
CA PHE A 19 6.47 -10.50 -4.76
C PHE A 19 7.63 -11.17 -5.50
N ARG A 20 8.47 -10.36 -6.14
CA ARG A 20 9.66 -10.80 -6.87
C ARG A 20 10.93 -10.51 -6.09
N LYS A 21 11.97 -11.27 -6.40
CA LYS A 21 13.31 -10.99 -5.88
C LYS A 21 13.71 -9.55 -6.20
N SER A 22 14.29 -8.88 -5.21
CA SER A 22 14.71 -7.48 -5.22
C SER A 22 13.58 -6.44 -5.19
N GLU A 23 12.33 -6.84 -4.98
CA GLU A 23 11.26 -5.89 -4.64
C GLU A 23 11.38 -5.43 -3.18
N VAL A 24 11.00 -4.16 -2.94
CA VAL A 24 10.96 -3.58 -1.60
C VAL A 24 9.54 -3.74 -1.07
N LEU A 25 9.40 -4.50 0.02
CA LEU A 25 8.17 -4.71 0.74
C LEU A 25 8.13 -3.82 1.97
N LYS A 26 6.97 -3.22 2.20
CA LYS A 26 6.72 -2.45 3.40
C LYS A 26 6.16 -3.36 4.47
N VAL A 27 6.97 -3.69 5.48
CA VAL A 27 6.52 -4.48 6.63
C VAL A 27 5.63 -3.60 7.50
N LEU A 28 4.35 -3.98 7.59
CA LEU A 28 3.33 -3.32 8.40
C LEU A 28 3.47 -3.80 9.85
N ASN A 29 3.15 -5.06 10.10
CA ASN A 29 3.13 -5.66 11.44
C ASN A 29 3.55 -7.12 11.39
N LYS A 30 3.99 -7.65 12.55
CA LYS A 30 4.20 -9.08 12.73
C LYS A 30 2.85 -9.77 12.96
N ASP A 31 2.65 -10.92 12.33
CA ASP A 31 1.42 -11.70 12.50
C ASP A 31 1.41 -12.46 13.85
N GLU A 32 0.30 -13.13 14.18
CA GLU A 32 0.23 -14.02 15.35
C GLU A 32 1.21 -15.19 15.19
N ASP A 33 1.40 -15.62 13.95
CA ASP A 33 2.43 -16.58 13.59
C ASP A 33 3.83 -15.94 13.55
N PRO A 34 4.81 -16.45 14.31
CA PRO A 34 6.12 -15.81 14.44
C PRO A 34 6.96 -15.82 13.16
N HIS A 35 6.58 -16.62 12.17
CA HIS A 35 7.23 -16.75 10.86
C HIS A 35 6.57 -15.89 9.78
N TRP A 36 5.45 -15.25 10.08
CA TRP A 36 4.69 -14.44 9.14
C TRP A 36 4.74 -12.97 9.50
N TYR A 37 4.82 -12.15 8.46
CA TYR A 37 4.77 -10.71 8.56
C TYR A 37 3.71 -10.21 7.61
N LYS A 38 2.87 -9.32 8.11
CA LYS A 38 1.97 -8.55 7.27
C LYS A 38 2.79 -7.47 6.59
N ALA A 39 2.85 -7.53 5.26
CA ALA A 39 3.56 -6.57 4.44
C ALA A 39 2.66 -6.05 3.32
N GLU A 40 3.05 -4.92 2.75
CA GLU A 40 2.42 -4.34 1.58
C GLU A 40 3.47 -4.16 0.49
N LEU A 41 3.10 -4.50 -0.74
CA LEU A 41 3.91 -4.28 -1.93
C LEU A 41 3.24 -3.20 -2.78
N HIS A 42 3.98 -2.14 -3.07
CA HIS A 42 3.63 -1.08 -4.03
C HIS A 42 2.32 -0.34 -3.73
N GLY A 43 1.89 -0.28 -2.46
CA GLY A 43 0.64 0.39 -2.08
C GLY A 43 -0.54 -0.22 -2.83
N GLN A 44 -1.07 -1.37 -2.38
CA GLN A 44 -2.16 -2.09 -3.06
C GLN A 44 -3.34 -1.15 -3.44
N GLU A 45 -3.52 -0.10 -2.67
CA GLU A 45 -4.44 1.01 -2.84
C GLU A 45 -4.24 1.79 -4.17
N GLU A 46 -3.01 2.02 -4.62
CA GLU A 46 -2.73 2.64 -5.92
C GLU A 46 -3.23 1.77 -7.06
N ALA A 47 -3.03 0.45 -6.95
CA ALA A 47 -3.52 -0.51 -7.93
C ALA A 47 -5.07 -0.53 -7.98
N LEU A 48 -5.75 -0.28 -6.84
CA LEU A 48 -7.21 -0.12 -6.83
C LEU A 48 -7.66 1.09 -7.65
N LEU A 49 -6.94 2.21 -7.55
CA LEU A 49 -7.27 3.42 -8.31
C LEU A 49 -7.00 3.29 -9.80
N LEU A 50 -5.95 2.56 -10.18
CA LEU A 50 -5.57 2.32 -11.58
C LEU A 50 -6.41 1.26 -12.30
N ARG A 51 -7.38 0.64 -11.63
CA ARG A 51 -8.26 -0.36 -12.26
C ARG A 51 -8.99 0.20 -13.48
N PRO A 52 -9.16 -0.62 -14.54
CA PRO A 52 -10.02 -0.26 -15.66
C PRO A 52 -11.45 -0.06 -15.13
N GLY A 53 -12.04 1.11 -15.42
CA GLY A 53 -13.35 1.53 -14.90
C GLY A 53 -13.29 2.76 -14.00
N ASN A 54 -12.16 3.01 -13.33
CA ASN A 54 -11.96 4.27 -12.62
C ASN A 54 -11.61 5.38 -13.60
N GLY A 55 -12.28 6.53 -13.47
CA GLY A 55 -11.96 7.76 -14.21
C GLY A 55 -10.95 8.63 -13.47
N ASP A 56 -10.52 9.71 -14.12
CA ASP A 56 -9.78 10.77 -13.46
C ASP A 56 -10.63 11.39 -12.33
N GLY A 57 -9.99 11.64 -11.18
CA GLY A 57 -10.65 12.08 -9.95
C GLY A 57 -11.12 10.95 -9.05
N ALA A 58 -11.01 9.67 -9.46
CA ALA A 58 -11.21 8.56 -8.53
C ALA A 58 -10.23 8.66 -7.36
N PHE A 59 -10.72 8.47 -6.13
CA PHE A 59 -9.91 8.67 -4.94
C PHE A 59 -10.21 7.62 -3.87
N LEU A 60 -9.26 7.47 -2.94
CA LEU A 60 -9.44 6.72 -1.70
C LEU A 60 -8.78 7.46 -0.54
N VAL A 61 -9.28 7.20 0.66
CA VAL A 61 -8.68 7.66 1.91
C VAL A 61 -8.00 6.46 2.55
N ARG A 62 -6.75 6.64 2.96
CA ARG A 62 -5.90 5.61 3.56
C ARG A 62 -5.17 6.13 4.78
N GLN A 63 -4.60 5.22 5.57
CA GLN A 63 -3.71 5.62 6.65
C GLN A 63 -2.45 6.27 6.07
N SER A 64 -1.98 7.32 6.74
CA SER A 64 -0.75 7.99 6.36
C SER A 64 0.45 7.10 6.63
N GLU A 65 1.22 6.86 5.58
CA GLU A 65 2.42 6.03 5.63
C GLU A 65 3.59 6.70 6.34
N SER A 66 3.65 8.03 6.25
CA SER A 66 4.70 8.86 6.81
C SER A 66 4.35 9.40 8.19
N SER A 67 3.11 9.23 8.65
CA SER A 67 2.67 9.70 9.96
C SER A 67 1.61 8.74 10.53
N PRO A 68 2.02 7.74 11.33
CA PRO A 68 1.10 6.80 11.94
C PRO A 68 0.01 7.52 12.74
N GLY A 69 -1.26 7.21 12.44
CA GLY A 69 -2.43 7.85 13.06
C GLY A 69 -3.03 9.01 12.26
N ASP A 70 -2.32 9.53 11.27
CA ASP A 70 -2.85 10.49 10.29
C ASP A 70 -3.48 9.78 9.09
N PHE A 71 -4.14 10.56 8.23
CA PHE A 71 -4.72 10.09 6.97
C PHE A 71 -3.99 10.68 5.77
N SER A 72 -4.05 9.96 4.64
CA SER A 72 -3.67 10.44 3.32
C SER A 72 -4.80 10.15 2.32
N ILE A 73 -4.89 10.97 1.29
CA ILE A 73 -5.82 10.81 0.16
C ILE A 73 -4.99 10.47 -1.06
N SER A 74 -5.33 9.38 -1.74
CA SER A 74 -4.76 9.02 -3.04
C SER A 74 -5.77 9.33 -4.13
N VAL A 75 -5.36 10.00 -5.19
CA VAL A 75 -6.22 10.43 -6.30
C VAL A 75 -5.62 9.99 -7.62
N ARG A 76 -6.43 9.36 -8.47
CA ARG A 76 -6.05 9.08 -9.86
C ARG A 76 -6.20 10.34 -10.72
N PHE A 77 -5.16 10.67 -11.47
CA PHE A 77 -5.18 11.74 -12.46
C PHE A 77 -4.26 11.40 -13.63
N GLN A 78 -4.78 11.43 -14.86
CA GLN A 78 -4.01 11.22 -16.09
C GLN A 78 -3.18 9.93 -16.10
N GLY A 79 -3.74 8.85 -15.54
CA GLY A 79 -3.08 7.55 -15.49
C GLY A 79 -2.00 7.40 -14.41
N ALA A 80 -1.83 8.40 -13.55
CA ALA A 80 -0.98 8.34 -12.36
C ALA A 80 -1.81 8.45 -11.08
N VAL A 81 -1.23 8.04 -9.96
CA VAL A 81 -1.80 8.26 -8.62
C VAL A 81 -0.99 9.33 -7.89
N GLN A 82 -1.68 10.32 -7.33
CA GLN A 82 -1.12 11.40 -6.53
C GLN A 82 -1.55 11.24 -5.08
N HIS A 83 -0.64 11.51 -4.14
CA HIS A 83 -0.86 11.32 -2.71
C HIS A 83 -0.82 12.66 -1.97
N PHE A 84 -1.84 12.92 -1.16
CA PHE A 84 -2.00 14.14 -0.38
C PHE A 84 -2.14 13.81 1.10
N LYS A 85 -1.35 14.47 1.96
CA LYS A 85 -1.50 14.33 3.41
C LYS A 85 -2.74 15.10 3.88
N VAL A 86 -3.58 14.47 4.68
CA VAL A 86 -4.68 15.16 5.36
C VAL A 86 -4.13 15.89 6.57
N LEU A 87 -4.25 17.22 6.59
CA LEU A 87 -3.90 18.04 7.73
C LEU A 87 -5.16 18.31 8.55
N ARG A 88 -5.10 18.02 9.86
CA ARG A 88 -6.17 18.40 10.79
C ARG A 88 -5.90 19.82 11.28
N ASP A 89 -6.93 20.65 11.21
CA ASP A 89 -6.91 21.95 11.87
C ASP A 89 -7.19 21.75 13.36
N ASN A 90 -6.39 22.40 14.21
CA ASN A 90 -6.43 22.22 15.66
C ASN A 90 -7.33 23.30 16.26
N ASN A 91 -8.64 23.22 16.02
CA ASN A 91 -9.63 24.16 16.56
C ASN A 91 -10.21 23.72 17.91
#